data_AF-A0A537NB79-F1
#
_entry.id   AF-A0A537NB79-F1
#
_cell.length_a   1.000
_cell.length_b   1.000
_cell.length_c   1.000
_cell.angle_alpha   90.00
_cell.angle_beta   90.00
_cell.angle_gamma   90.00
#
_symmetry.space_group_name_H-M   'P 1'
#
loop_
_entity.id
_entity.type
_entity.pdbx_description
1 polymer ?
#
loop_
_entity_poly.entity_id
_entity_poly.type
_entity_poly.pdbx_seq_one_letter_code
_entity_poly.pdbx_strand_id
1 'polypeptide(L)'
;MIAFALSPSPVLAGSALLLTGLSGAAFSTLQATIVYLAAPTEMRSRVLGVLSVCIGTGPIGFLWLGWLADRLGAAEAMVITAVLGLLALAATQPLWRRI
;
A
#
# COMPACT_ATOMS: atom_id res chain seq x y z
N MET A 1 -9.89 -7.00 -3.89
CA MET A 1 -10.97 -6.83 -2.89
C MET A 1 -12.30 -6.41 -3.51
N ILE A 2 -12.41 -5.27 -4.20
CA ILE A 2 -13.68 -4.84 -4.82
C ILE A 2 -14.19 -5.85 -5.87
N ALA A 3 -13.29 -6.37 -6.73
CA ALA A 3 -13.63 -7.42 -7.69
C ALA A 3 -14.05 -8.76 -7.05
N PHE A 4 -13.55 -9.06 -5.83
CA PHE A 4 -14.00 -10.21 -5.05
C PHE A 4 -15.41 -9.98 -4.49
N ALA A 5 -15.66 -8.79 -3.93
CA ALA A 5 -16.94 -8.43 -3.35
C ALA A 5 -18.10 -8.42 -4.38
N LEU A 6 -17.78 -8.16 -5.65
CA LEU A 6 -18.74 -8.14 -6.76
C LEU A 6 -18.77 -9.45 -7.56
N SER A 7 -17.99 -10.47 -7.17
CA SER A 7 -17.82 -11.68 -7.97
C SER A 7 -19.02 -12.63 -7.86
N PRO A 8 -19.74 -12.92 -8.96
CA PRO A 8 -20.82 -13.90 -8.95
C PRO A 8 -20.31 -15.35 -9.00
N SER A 9 -19.00 -15.58 -9.23
CA SER A 9 -18.41 -16.92 -9.31
C SER A 9 -17.23 -17.14 -8.35
N PRO A 10 -17.06 -18.35 -7.80
CA PRO A 10 -15.93 -18.67 -6.92
C PRO A 10 -14.55 -18.51 -7.61
N VAL A 11 -14.48 -18.76 -8.91
CA VAL A 11 -13.23 -18.66 -9.69
C VAL A 11 -12.76 -17.21 -9.82
N LEU A 12 -13.67 -16.29 -10.16
CA LEU A 12 -13.39 -14.85 -10.25
C LEU A 12 -12.99 -14.27 -8.88
N ALA A 13 -13.67 -14.72 -7.82
CA ALA A 13 -13.33 -14.38 -6.45
C ALA A 13 -11.91 -14.86 -6.08
N GLY A 14 -11.59 -16.11 -6.40
CA GLY A 14 -10.27 -16.70 -6.17
C GLY A 14 -9.17 -15.98 -6.93
N SER A 15 -9.36 -15.68 -8.22
CA SER A 15 -8.37 -14.93 -8.99
C SER A 15 -8.16 -13.52 -8.45
N ALA A 16 -9.22 -12.83 -8.03
CA ALA A 16 -9.11 -11.50 -7.43
C ALA A 16 -8.34 -11.52 -6.10
N LEU A 17 -8.51 -12.56 -5.29
CA LEU A 17 -7.76 -12.78 -4.06
C LEU A 17 -6.28 -13.06 -4.35
N LEU A 18 -5.99 -13.96 -5.29
CA LEU A 18 -4.61 -14.26 -5.71
C LEU A 18 -3.88 -13.01 -6.21
N LEU A 19 -4.52 -12.21 -7.06
CA LEU A 19 -3.94 -10.96 -7.55
C LEU A 19 -3.68 -9.96 -6.41
N THR A 20 -4.59 -9.87 -5.45
CA THR A 20 -4.42 -9.01 -4.27
C THR A 20 -3.21 -9.47 -3.44
N GLY A 21 -3.11 -10.78 -3.18
CA GLY A 21 -2.01 -11.37 -2.41
C GLY A 21 -0.66 -11.21 -3.12
N LEU A 22 -0.60 -11.50 -4.42
CA LEU A 22 0.61 -11.34 -5.23
C LEU A 22 1.09 -9.89 -5.25
N SER A 23 0.16 -8.94 -5.43
CA SER A 23 0.49 -7.51 -5.41
C SER A 23 1.02 -7.08 -4.04
N GLY A 24 0.41 -7.55 -2.95
CA GLY A 24 0.88 -7.28 -1.59
C GLY A 24 2.27 -7.86 -1.31
N ALA A 25 2.53 -9.09 -1.75
CA ALA A 25 3.83 -9.73 -1.64
C ALA A 25 4.90 -8.98 -2.44
N ALA A 26 4.61 -8.68 -3.71
CA ALA A 26 5.51 -7.92 -4.57
C ALA A 26 5.82 -6.54 -3.98
N PHE A 27 4.81 -5.81 -3.50
CA PHE A 27 4.99 -4.52 -2.85
C PHE A 27 5.86 -4.63 -1.59
N SER A 28 5.56 -5.57 -0.70
CA SER A 28 6.29 -5.75 0.57
C SER A 28 7.78 -6.07 0.34
N THR A 29 8.08 -6.96 -0.62
CA THR A 29 9.46 -7.32 -0.95
C THR A 29 10.18 -6.19 -1.68
N LEU A 30 9.61 -5.67 -2.77
CA LEU A 30 10.27 -4.68 -3.61
C LEU A 30 10.46 -3.34 -2.89
N GLN A 31 9.52 -2.93 -2.02
CA GLN A 31 9.65 -1.70 -1.24
C GLN A 31 10.96 -1.68 -0.44
N ALA A 32 11.23 -2.74 0.34
CA ALA A 32 12.45 -2.83 1.12
C ALA A 32 13.70 -2.94 0.25
N THR A 33 13.64 -3.71 -0.84
CA THR A 33 14.76 -3.87 -1.77
C THR A 33 15.14 -2.55 -2.46
N ILE A 34 14.17 -1.80 -2.98
CA ILE A 34 14.42 -0.51 -3.64
C ILE A 34 15.05 0.47 -2.66
N VAL A 35 14.51 0.56 -1.43
CA VAL A 35 15.04 1.45 -0.39
C VAL A 35 16.47 1.06 -0.01
N TYR A 36 16.77 -0.23 0.11
CA TYR A 36 18.12 -0.71 0.39
C TYR A 36 19.11 -0.38 -0.73
N LEU A 37 18.72 -0.58 -1.99
CA LEU A 37 19.56 -0.31 -3.16
C LEU A 37 19.83 1.19 -3.36
N ALA A 38 18.87 2.05 -3.02
CA ALA A 38 19.02 3.50 -3.10
C ALA A 38 19.85 4.08 -1.94
N ALA A 39 19.98 3.37 -0.82
CA ALA A 39 20.69 3.86 0.35
C ALA A 39 22.22 3.74 0.23
N PRO A 40 22.99 4.78 0.61
CA PRO A 40 24.44 4.70 0.77
C PRO A 40 24.83 3.56 1.72
N THR A 41 25.95 2.88 1.44
CA THR A 41 26.39 1.66 2.13
C THR A 41 26.39 1.81 3.65
N GLU A 42 26.83 2.97 4.13
CA GLU A 42 27.01 3.30 5.54
C GLU A 42 25.67 3.57 6.25
N MET A 43 24.62 3.88 5.50
CA MET A 43 23.32 4.32 6.03
C MET A 43 22.20 3.28 5.83
N ARG A 44 22.43 2.18 5.12
CA ARG A 44 21.42 1.14 4.82
C ARG A 44 20.60 0.70 6.02
N SER A 45 21.25 0.41 7.15
CA SER A 45 20.57 0.02 8.39
C SER A 45 19.67 1.14 8.95
N ARG A 46 20.15 2.39 8.93
CA ARG A 46 19.37 3.55 9.39
C ARG A 46 18.16 3.80 8.50
N VAL A 47 18.33 3.73 7.19
CA VAL A 47 17.24 3.96 6.22
C VAL A 47 16.17 2.86 6.31
N LEU A 48 16.57 1.59 6.45
CA LEU A 48 15.63 0.50 6.70
C LEU A 48 14.93 0.63 8.06
N GLY A 49 15.61 1.17 9.07
CA GLY A 49 14.98 1.53 10.35
C GLY A 49 13.87 2.58 10.18
N VAL A 50 14.12 3.62 9.39
CA VAL A 50 13.08 4.62 9.05
C VAL A 50 11.91 3.99 8.31
N LEU A 51 12.19 3.11 7.33
CA LEU A 51 11.14 2.36 6.62
C LEU A 51 10.27 1.57 7.60
N SER A 52 10.88 0.88 8.58
CA SER A 52 10.15 0.14 9.62
C SER A 52 9.25 1.05 10.46
N VAL A 53 9.74 2.23 10.86
CA VAL A 53 8.93 3.23 11.56
C VAL A 53 7.74 3.66 10.71
N CYS A 54 7.94 3.93 9.41
CA CYS A 54 6.86 4.27 8.48
C CYS A 54 5.82 3.14 8.37
N ILE A 55 6.25 1.88 8.26
CA ILE A 55 5.33 0.72 8.25
C ILE A 55 4.56 0.65 9.58
N GLY A 56 5.23 0.91 10.70
CA GLY A 56 4.63 0.97 12.04
C GLY A 56 3.54 2.02 12.21
N THR A 57 3.43 3.01 11.30
CA THR A 57 2.31 3.97 11.28
C THR A 57 1.01 3.41 10.70
N GLY A 58 1.02 2.18 10.18
CA GLY A 58 -0.15 1.48 9.62
C GLY A 58 -1.44 1.58 10.44
N PRO A 59 -1.42 1.50 11.79
CA PRO A 59 -2.62 1.68 12.62
C PRO A 59 -3.36 3.01 12.38
N ILE A 60 -2.65 4.10 12.06
CA ILE A 60 -3.28 5.39 11.74
C ILE A 60 -4.13 5.27 10.47
N GLY A 61 -3.61 4.56 9.46
CA GLY A 61 -4.35 4.27 8.24
C GLY A 61 -5.58 3.38 8.49
N PHE A 62 -5.49 2.41 9.40
CA PHE A 62 -6.64 1.59 9.77
C PHE A 62 -7.72 2.38 10.51
N LEU A 63 -7.34 3.30 11.41
CA LEU A 63 -8.30 4.20 12.07
C LEU A 63 -9.01 5.09 11.05
N TRP A 64 -8.25 5.67 10.11
CA TRP A 64 -8.81 6.47 9.01
C TRP A 64 -9.79 5.66 8.15
N LEU A 65 -9.38 4.48 7.70
CA LEU A 65 -10.20 3.61 6.86
C LEU A 65 -11.46 3.17 7.59
N GLY A 66 -11.36 2.80 8.87
CA GLY A 66 -12.51 2.40 9.69
C GLY A 66 -13.50 3.55 9.89
N TRP A 67 -13.01 4.74 10.22
CA TRP A 67 -13.85 5.94 10.35
C TRP A 67 -14.58 6.29 9.04
N LEU A 68 -13.90 6.17 7.90
CA LEU A 68 -14.49 6.43 6.61
C LEU A 68 -15.51 5.35 6.21
N ALA A 69 -15.21 4.09 6.52
CA ALA A 69 -16.11 2.96 6.26
C ALA A 69 -17.39 3.04 7.10
N ASP A 70 -17.32 3.53 8.35
CA ASP A 70 -18.48 3.73 9.21
C ASP A 70 -19.44 4.79 8.65
N ARG A 71 -18.92 5.83 7.97
CA ARG A 71 -19.74 6.93 7.43
C ARG A 71 -20.22 6.73 6.00
N LEU A 72 -19.40 6.14 5.14
CA LEU A 72 -19.64 6.06 3.69
C LEU A 72 -19.80 4.61 3.19
N GLY A 73 -19.57 3.63 4.05
CA GLY A 73 -19.51 2.22 3.68
C GLY A 73 -18.11 1.78 3.24
N ALA A 74 -17.87 0.47 3.33
CA ALA A 74 -16.54 -0.12 3.09
C ALA A 74 -16.02 0.09 1.66
N ALA A 75 -16.90 0.03 0.65
CA ALA A 75 -16.51 0.14 -0.75
C ALA A 75 -15.96 1.56 -1.07
N GLU A 76 -16.72 2.60 -0.74
CA GLU A 76 -16.32 3.99 -0.96
C GLU A 76 -15.06 4.34 -0.16
N ALA A 77 -14.98 3.89 1.10
CA ALA A 77 -13.80 4.10 1.93
C ALA A 77 -12.52 3.51 1.33
N MET A 78 -12.60 2.30 0.75
CA MET A 78 -11.49 1.67 0.05
C MET A 78 -11.09 2.45 -1.20
N VAL A 79 -12.05 2.90 -2.02
CA VAL A 79 -11.78 3.67 -3.24
C VAL A 79 -11.09 4.98 -2.91
N ILE A 80 -11.63 5.75 -1.95
CA ILE A 80 -11.05 7.03 -1.53
C ILE A 80 -9.62 6.82 -1.01
N THR A 81 -9.40 5.82 -0.16
CA THR A 81 -8.08 5.53 0.40
C THR A 81 -7.08 5.11 -0.68
N ALA A 82 -7.52 4.31 -1.67
CA ALA A 82 -6.68 3.92 -2.81
C ALA A 82 -6.30 5.13 -3.67
N VAL A 83 -7.25 6.02 -3.97
CA VAL A 83 -6.99 7.25 -4.73
C VAL A 83 -6.02 8.16 -3.98
N LEU A 84 -6.21 8.36 -2.67
CA LEU A 84 -5.29 9.15 -1.85
C LEU A 84 -3.86 8.55 -1.87
N GLY A 85 -3.73 7.23 -1.79
CA GLY A 85 -2.45 6.54 -1.92
C GLY A 85 -1.79 6.78 -3.28
N LEU A 86 -2.54 6.67 -4.38
CA LEU A 86 -2.03 6.95 -5.72
C LEU A 86 -1.62 8.42 -5.90
N LEU A 87 -2.40 9.35 -5.35
CA LEU A 87 -2.07 10.78 -5.36
C LEU A 87 -0.80 11.06 -4.54
N ALA A 88 -0.61 10.41 -3.40
CA ALA A 88 0.61 10.53 -2.60
C ALA A 88 1.84 10.00 -3.36
N LEU A 89 1.72 8.86 -4.05
CA LEU A 89 2.78 8.34 -4.92
C LEU A 89 3.08 9.30 -6.08
N ALA A 90 2.06 9.83 -6.74
CA ALA A 90 2.24 10.81 -7.82
C ALA A 90 2.89 12.12 -7.33
N ALA A 91 2.50 12.60 -6.16
CA ALA A 91 3.05 13.81 -5.55
C ALA A 91 4.51 13.64 -5.10
N THR A 92 4.91 12.41 -4.72
CA THR A 92 6.29 12.10 -4.32
C THR A 92 7.19 11.70 -5.49
N GLN A 93 6.62 11.38 -6.65
CA GLN A 93 7.38 11.05 -7.86
C GLN A 93 8.45 12.10 -8.23
N PRO A 94 8.20 13.42 -8.19
CA PRO A 94 9.22 14.42 -8.55
C PRO A 94 10.42 14.41 -7.59
N LEU A 95 10.19 14.04 -6.32
CA LEU A 95 11.25 13.92 -5.33
C LEU A 95 12.17 12.73 -5.65
N TRP A 96 11.59 11.59 -6.04
CA TRP A 96 12.38 10.41 -6.42
C TRP A 96 13.21 10.61 -7.67
N ARG A 97 12.74 11.42 -8.63
CA ARG A 97 13.52 11.73 -9.85
C ARG A 97 14.72 12.63 -9.58
N ARG A 98 14.79 13.28 -8.43
CA ARG A 98 15.90 14.18 -8.05
C ARG A 98 17.00 13.46 -7.28
N ILE A 99 16.73 12.25 -6.79
CA ILE A 99 17.65 11.39 -6.01
C ILE A 99 18.29 10.40 -6.99
#